data_AF-A0A163AD81-F1
#
_entry.id   AF-A0A163AD81-F1
#
_cell.length_a   1.000
_cell.length_b   1.000
_cell.length_c   1.000
_cell.angle_alpha   90.00
_cell.angle_beta   90.00
_cell.angle_gamma   90.00
#
_symmetry.space_group_name_H-M   'P 1'
#
loop_
_entity.id
_entity.type
_entity.pdbx_description
1 polymer ?
#
loop_
_entity_poly.entity_id
_entity_poly.type
_entity_poly.pdbx_seq_one_letter_code
_entity_poly.pdbx_strand_id
1 'polypeptide(L)'
;MPMACNPEPFKIPFNTINPYICSSLQKHNSFPPHVFPHHAGTYRGSMGVSVLISSHCPYAVTQIPMPSKYALAVKIGSLRIVCLYLPPNMPTHDVLHILSSIPLTHDTILCGDFNARLGSVTGDYASNSHGLALCSWIEERSLSVVNADLALCIPTYISFRNNYEISSIIDLFITNMPLINPSLHIATDLSLGSDHRLLSLSFTYDLQHSTNMPPPLRMTWNLSRLNEPDVHALYAHIFTQNSTSLLSTLQEIVLNPPLTKPDIDAITDEFNSLIYNSLNSSIGHRPSRPNHWKSFWNVALQTAADHRNKCYKKWRLAIVQQAKRQSWHVFCQSIERDFSKATSKIKQLKRRRQPQHTFQHDDGPAVAAATMCDHLATVYSGHILPATRPPAPTTTYNSVPFASDDSPFNSSIVEEFMQFMPNRKAPGPDHIRAEMLKPIWSHISSLLASLFTIC
;
A
#
# COMPACT_ATOMS: atom_id res chain seq x y z
N MET A 1 34.16 20.16 11.20
CA MET A 1 32.89 19.70 11.81
C MET A 1 31.86 19.56 10.69
N PRO A 2 31.47 18.34 10.29
CA PRO A 2 30.43 18.18 9.28
C PRO A 2 29.06 18.41 9.94
N MET A 3 28.24 19.24 9.30
CA MET A 3 26.85 19.49 9.67
C MET A 3 26.04 18.19 9.51
N ALA A 4 25.38 17.78 10.60
CA ALA A 4 24.41 16.70 10.56
C ALA A 4 23.19 17.13 9.74
N CYS A 5 22.92 16.43 8.64
CA CYS A 5 21.63 16.47 7.97
C CYS A 5 20.60 15.84 8.91
N ASN A 6 19.64 16.63 9.41
CA ASN A 6 18.46 16.10 10.08
C ASN A 6 17.66 15.26 9.07
N PRO A 7 17.27 14.01 9.39
CA PRO A 7 16.38 13.24 8.54
C PRO A 7 15.00 13.93 8.49
N GLU A 8 14.50 14.20 7.28
CA GLU A 8 13.12 14.67 7.12
C GLU A 8 12.13 13.57 7.55
N PRO A 9 11.02 13.94 8.21
CA PRO A 9 10.01 12.98 8.63
C PRO A 9 9.36 12.28 7.42
N PHE A 10 9.22 10.96 7.49
CA PHE A 10 8.48 10.19 6.50
C PHE A 10 7.01 10.62 6.54
N LYS A 11 6.43 10.94 5.37
CA LYS A 11 5.02 11.30 5.23
C LYS A 11 4.35 10.30 4.30
N ILE A 12 3.32 9.63 4.78
CA ILE A 12 2.46 8.76 3.96
C ILE A 12 1.12 9.47 3.76
N PRO A 13 0.90 10.13 2.61
CA PRO A 13 -0.43 10.65 2.25
C PRO A 13 -1.30 9.51 1.72
N PHE A 14 -2.49 9.30 2.31
CA PHE A 14 -3.46 8.32 1.84
C PHE A 14 -4.83 8.98 1.58
N ASN A 15 -5.37 8.75 0.39
CA ASN A 15 -6.75 9.08 0.02
C ASN A 15 -7.29 7.93 -0.85
N THR A 16 -8.56 7.55 -0.67
CA THR A 16 -9.31 6.76 -1.66
C THR A 16 -9.47 7.61 -2.92
N ILE A 17 -8.51 7.49 -3.85
CA ILE A 17 -8.53 8.24 -5.10
C ILE A 17 -9.66 7.65 -5.97
N ASN A 18 -10.73 8.43 -6.13
CA ASN A 18 -11.78 8.16 -7.10
C ASN A 18 -11.16 7.78 -8.48
N PRO A 19 -11.59 6.69 -9.15
CA PRO A 19 -11.03 6.25 -10.43
C PRO A 19 -11.00 7.35 -11.51
N TYR A 20 -11.87 8.35 -11.44
CA TYR A 20 -11.83 9.51 -12.35
C TYR A 20 -10.58 10.41 -12.16
N ILE A 21 -10.05 10.51 -10.94
CA ILE A 21 -8.82 11.27 -10.63
C ILE A 21 -7.59 10.51 -11.10
N CYS A 22 -7.58 9.17 -11.00
CA CYS A 22 -6.47 8.34 -11.46
C CYS A 22 -6.28 8.44 -12.99
N SER A 23 -7.37 8.49 -13.76
CA SER A 23 -7.30 8.71 -15.21
C SER A 23 -6.83 10.13 -15.59
N SER A 24 -7.11 11.14 -14.76
CA SER A 24 -6.60 12.51 -14.96
C SER A 24 -5.13 12.64 -14.58
N LEU A 25 -4.69 12.03 -13.48
CA LEU A 25 -3.28 12.03 -13.07
C LEU A 25 -2.38 11.28 -14.07
N GLN A 26 -2.87 10.18 -14.66
CA GLN A 26 -2.17 9.47 -15.74
C GLN A 26 -2.08 10.26 -17.06
N LYS A 27 -3.04 11.14 -17.35
CA LYS A 27 -3.01 11.99 -18.56
C LYS A 27 -2.20 13.27 -18.39
N HIS A 28 -1.96 13.72 -17.16
CA HIS A 28 -1.50 15.09 -16.92
C HIS A 28 -0.14 15.22 -16.20
N ASN A 29 0.47 14.17 -15.63
CA ASN A 29 1.79 14.31 -14.97
C ASN A 29 2.98 13.91 -15.86
N SER A 30 3.92 14.84 -16.05
CA SER A 30 5.19 14.63 -16.75
C SER A 30 6.33 14.05 -15.89
N PHE A 31 6.05 13.73 -14.61
CA PHE A 31 6.87 12.88 -13.75
C PHE A 31 5.95 11.84 -13.10
N PRO A 32 6.01 10.55 -13.47
CA PRO A 32 5.16 9.56 -12.86
C PRO A 32 5.73 9.20 -11.47
N PRO A 33 4.98 9.36 -10.36
CA PRO A 33 5.25 8.59 -9.15
C PRO A 33 5.32 7.09 -9.49
N HIS A 34 5.98 6.28 -8.65
CA HIS A 34 5.84 4.82 -8.77
C HIS A 34 4.37 4.48 -8.52
N VAL A 35 3.62 4.23 -9.59
CA VAL A 35 2.24 3.75 -9.54
C VAL A 35 2.31 2.25 -9.76
N PHE A 36 1.91 1.47 -8.76
CA PHE A 36 1.74 0.02 -8.89
C PHE A 36 0.25 -0.30 -9.06
N PRO A 37 -0.27 -0.38 -10.31
CA PRO A 37 -1.63 -0.86 -10.54
C PRO A 37 -1.66 -2.40 -10.56
N HIS A 38 -2.66 -3.02 -9.93
CA HIS A 38 -2.87 -4.47 -9.96
C HIS A 38 -3.12 -5.01 -11.41
N HIS A 39 -2.72 -6.26 -11.68
CA HIS A 39 -2.92 -7.00 -12.93
C HIS A 39 -4.40 -7.20 -13.33
N ALA A 40 -4.62 -7.39 -14.64
CA ALA A 40 -5.90 -7.35 -15.32
C ALA A 40 -6.56 -8.73 -15.48
N GLY A 41 -7.89 -8.75 -15.36
CA GLY A 41 -8.75 -9.83 -15.80
C GLY A 41 -10.19 -9.35 -15.76
N THR A 42 -10.70 -8.86 -16.89
CA THR A 42 -12.07 -8.35 -17.14
C THR A 42 -12.51 -7.12 -16.33
N TYR A 43 -13.37 -6.30 -16.93
CA TYR A 43 -13.97 -5.05 -16.42
C TYR A 43 -13.15 -3.76 -16.57
N ARG A 44 -13.53 -2.99 -17.59
CA ARG A 44 -13.47 -1.52 -17.51
C ARG A 44 -14.29 -1.07 -16.29
N GLY A 45 -13.64 -0.37 -15.36
CA GLY A 45 -14.27 0.70 -14.58
C GLY A 45 -15.11 0.34 -13.36
N SER A 46 -14.49 -0.16 -12.29
CA SER A 46 -14.85 0.16 -10.90
C SER A 46 -13.85 -0.49 -9.93
N MET A 47 -13.44 0.23 -8.88
CA MET A 47 -12.56 -0.23 -7.79
C MET A 47 -11.06 -0.30 -8.15
N GLY A 48 -10.18 -0.01 -7.18
CA GLY A 48 -8.73 -0.09 -7.34
C GLY A 48 -7.96 0.60 -6.22
N VAL A 49 -6.90 -0.05 -5.75
CA VAL A 49 -5.92 0.52 -4.80
C VAL A 49 -4.70 0.99 -5.59
N SER A 50 -4.11 2.10 -5.20
CA SER A 50 -2.86 2.60 -5.80
C SER A 50 -1.98 3.20 -4.72
N VAL A 51 -0.68 2.96 -4.86
CA VAL A 51 0.36 3.58 -4.03
C VAL A 51 1.13 4.56 -4.90
N LEU A 52 1.45 5.74 -4.35
CA LEU A 52 2.26 6.76 -5.01
C LEU A 52 3.48 7.04 -4.13
N ILE A 53 4.67 6.85 -4.68
CA ILE A 53 5.92 7.08 -3.95
C ILE A 53 6.68 8.26 -4.59
N SER A 54 7.20 9.13 -3.72
CA SER A 54 8.02 10.28 -4.12
C SER A 54 9.23 9.83 -4.93
N SER A 55 9.53 10.54 -6.02
CA SER A 55 10.76 10.33 -6.80
C SER A 55 12.04 10.62 -6.01
N HIS A 56 11.91 11.27 -4.86
CA HIS A 56 13.02 11.57 -3.95
C HIS A 56 13.13 10.53 -2.82
N CYS A 57 12.33 9.46 -2.82
CA CYS A 57 12.47 8.39 -1.84
C CYS A 57 13.86 7.75 -2.02
N PRO A 58 14.75 7.80 -1.01
CA PRO A 58 16.11 7.31 -1.17
C PRO A 58 16.22 5.79 -0.96
N TYR A 59 15.11 5.10 -0.70
CA TYR A 59 15.09 3.68 -0.39
C TYR A 59 14.59 2.85 -1.57
N ALA A 60 15.07 1.60 -1.65
CA ALA A 60 14.55 0.62 -2.60
C ALA A 60 13.06 0.38 -2.33
N VAL A 61 12.29 0.36 -3.41
CA VAL A 61 10.85 0.12 -3.40
C VAL A 61 10.56 -1.16 -4.16
N THR A 62 9.98 -2.15 -3.50
CA THR A 62 9.53 -3.39 -4.15
C THR A 62 8.06 -3.64 -3.87
N GLN A 63 7.32 -4.13 -4.87
CA GLN A 63 5.95 -4.57 -4.66
C GLN A 63 5.96 -5.94 -4.00
N ILE A 64 5.11 -6.12 -2.97
CA ILE A 64 4.88 -7.42 -2.35
C ILE A 64 3.67 -8.05 -3.06
N PRO A 65 3.77 -9.26 -3.61
CA PRO A 65 2.64 -9.96 -4.20
C PRO A 65 1.51 -10.14 -3.18
N MET A 66 0.29 -9.75 -3.56
CA MET A 66 -0.90 -9.93 -2.74
C MET A 66 -1.87 -10.86 -3.46
N PRO A 67 -2.45 -11.87 -2.78
CA PRO A 67 -3.42 -12.79 -3.39
C PRO A 67 -4.79 -12.13 -3.63
N SER A 68 -5.05 -10.99 -2.99
CA SER A 68 -6.33 -10.29 -3.05
C SER A 68 -6.26 -9.02 -3.89
N LYS A 69 -7.20 -8.86 -4.82
CA LYS A 69 -7.39 -7.62 -5.61
C LYS A 69 -7.75 -6.38 -4.78
N TYR A 70 -8.10 -6.58 -3.51
CA TYR A 70 -8.46 -5.53 -2.55
C TYR A 70 -7.26 -5.03 -1.75
N ALA A 71 -6.08 -5.63 -1.93
CA ALA A 71 -4.85 -5.28 -1.25
C ALA A 71 -3.74 -4.96 -2.25
N LEU A 72 -2.92 -3.96 -1.92
CA LEU A 72 -1.69 -3.64 -2.62
C LEU A 72 -0.61 -3.42 -1.57
N ALA A 73 0.46 -4.20 -1.60
CA ALA A 73 1.54 -4.08 -0.64
C ALA A 73 2.84 -3.65 -1.31
N VAL A 74 3.58 -2.76 -0.65
CA VAL A 74 4.91 -2.33 -1.05
C VAL A 74 5.86 -2.41 0.13
N LYS A 75 7.13 -2.66 -0.15
CA LYS A 75 8.24 -2.59 0.79
C LYS A 75 9.11 -1.38 0.42
N ILE A 76 9.41 -0.52 1.38
CA ILE A 76 10.29 0.65 1.26
C ILE A 76 11.43 0.48 2.27
N GLY A 77 12.59 0.03 1.80
CA GLY A 77 13.64 -0.47 2.70
C GLY A 77 13.14 -1.66 3.53
N SER A 78 13.10 -1.58 4.87
CA SER A 78 12.49 -2.61 5.73
C SER A 78 10.97 -2.42 5.94
N LEU A 79 10.46 -1.19 5.78
CA LEU A 79 9.07 -0.85 6.04
C LEU A 79 8.13 -1.51 5.04
N ARG A 80 7.06 -2.15 5.51
CA ARG A 80 5.97 -2.66 4.68
C ARG A 80 4.74 -1.76 4.80
N ILE A 81 4.19 -1.36 3.67
CA ILE A 81 2.93 -0.62 3.59
C ILE A 81 1.94 -1.48 2.81
N VAL A 82 0.83 -1.84 3.44
CA VAL A 82 -0.27 -2.60 2.85
C VAL A 82 -1.48 -1.69 2.71
N CYS A 83 -1.80 -1.31 1.49
CA CYS A 83 -2.96 -0.51 1.16
C CYS A 83 -4.18 -1.40 0.91
N LEU A 84 -5.31 -1.10 1.54
CA LEU A 84 -6.54 -1.88 1.48
C LEU A 84 -7.72 -1.05 0.98
N TYR A 85 -8.60 -1.70 0.21
CA TYR A 85 -9.95 -1.23 -0.07
C TYR A 85 -10.93 -2.38 0.10
N LEU A 86 -11.59 -2.45 1.25
CA LEU A 86 -12.59 -3.48 1.56
C LEU A 86 -13.98 -2.94 1.20
N PRO A 87 -14.71 -3.56 0.24
CA PRO A 87 -16.02 -3.08 -0.17
C PRO A 87 -17.04 -3.13 0.98
N PRO A 88 -17.97 -2.17 1.08
CA PRO A 88 -18.94 -2.12 2.17
C PRO A 88 -19.91 -3.31 2.18
N ASN A 89 -20.15 -3.93 1.02
CA ASN A 89 -21.07 -5.06 0.86
C ASN A 89 -20.33 -6.41 0.81
N MET A 90 -19.02 -6.43 1.07
CA MET A 90 -18.26 -7.68 1.13
C MET A 90 -18.75 -8.55 2.30
N PRO A 91 -18.88 -9.87 2.15
CA PRO A 91 -19.16 -10.74 3.30
C PRO A 91 -18.02 -10.69 4.33
N THR A 92 -18.37 -10.70 5.63
CA THR A 92 -17.38 -10.63 6.72
C THR A 92 -16.33 -11.75 6.67
N HIS A 93 -16.69 -12.95 6.20
CA HIS A 93 -15.74 -14.06 6.06
C HIS A 93 -14.70 -13.79 4.97
N ASP A 94 -15.08 -13.15 3.87
CA ASP A 94 -14.15 -12.72 2.82
C ASP A 94 -13.20 -11.62 3.33
N VAL A 95 -13.73 -10.68 4.14
CA VAL A 95 -12.90 -9.67 4.81
C VAL A 95 -11.83 -10.35 5.67
N LEU A 96 -12.22 -11.29 6.54
CA LEU A 96 -11.29 -12.02 7.40
C LEU A 96 -10.28 -12.86 6.60
N HIS A 97 -10.72 -13.48 5.50
CA HIS A 97 -9.83 -14.22 4.60
C HIS A 97 -8.77 -13.32 3.98
N ILE A 98 -9.16 -12.13 3.49
CA ILE A 98 -8.24 -11.13 2.95
C ILE A 98 -7.26 -10.68 4.04
N LEU A 99 -7.75 -10.31 5.22
CA LEU A 99 -6.91 -9.85 6.33
C LEU A 99 -5.93 -10.92 6.78
N SER A 100 -6.36 -12.17 6.88
CA SER A 100 -5.52 -13.31 7.28
C SER A 100 -4.46 -13.68 6.25
N SER A 101 -4.67 -13.31 4.97
CA SER A 101 -3.68 -13.51 3.90
C SER A 101 -2.55 -12.46 3.90
N ILE A 102 -2.63 -11.41 4.72
CA ILE A 102 -1.63 -10.35 4.76
C ILE A 102 -0.36 -10.84 5.48
N PRO A 103 0.80 -10.85 4.82
CA PRO A 103 2.06 -11.29 5.43
C PRO A 103 2.61 -10.19 6.36
N LEU A 104 2.19 -10.24 7.64
CA LEU A 104 2.65 -9.30 8.67
C LEU A 104 4.10 -9.59 9.09
N THR A 105 4.91 -8.53 9.13
CA THR A 105 6.21 -8.48 9.83
C THR A 105 6.20 -7.36 10.84
N HIS A 106 7.17 -7.28 11.75
CA HIS A 106 7.23 -6.26 12.81
C HIS A 106 7.19 -4.79 12.31
N ASP A 107 7.50 -4.54 11.04
CA ASP A 107 7.47 -3.22 10.41
C ASP A 107 6.33 -3.04 9.40
N THR A 108 5.09 -3.37 9.78
CA THR A 108 3.96 -3.32 8.84
C THR A 108 2.97 -2.21 9.20
N ILE A 109 2.67 -1.35 8.23
CA ILE A 109 1.55 -0.40 8.28
C ILE A 109 0.49 -0.86 7.29
N LEU A 110 -0.71 -1.10 7.78
CA LEU A 110 -1.91 -1.26 6.98
C LEU A 110 -2.61 0.10 6.91
N CYS A 111 -3.02 0.50 5.71
CA CYS A 111 -3.79 1.72 5.52
C CYS A 111 -4.84 1.53 4.43
N GLY A 112 -5.98 2.19 4.51
CA GLY A 112 -7.04 1.87 3.57
C GLY A 112 -8.40 2.40 3.95
N ASP A 113 -9.34 2.26 3.03
CA ASP A 113 -10.77 2.29 3.34
C ASP A 113 -11.22 0.86 3.66
N PHE A 114 -11.48 0.61 4.94
CA PHE A 114 -11.86 -0.70 5.44
C PHE A 114 -13.38 -0.92 5.39
N ASN A 115 -14.17 0.15 5.17
CA ASN A 115 -15.62 0.15 5.39
C ASN A 115 -16.03 -0.51 6.73
N ALA A 116 -15.15 -0.44 7.73
CA ALA A 116 -15.27 -1.07 9.03
C ALA A 116 -15.41 0.03 10.07
N ARG A 117 -16.50 0.02 10.83
CA ARG A 117 -16.77 1.00 11.89
C ARG A 117 -16.44 0.37 13.22
N LEU A 118 -15.37 0.85 13.86
CA LEU A 118 -14.83 0.24 15.08
C LEU A 118 -15.52 0.75 16.37
N GLY A 119 -16.57 1.58 16.23
CA GLY A 119 -17.34 2.10 17.36
C GLY A 119 -16.46 2.85 18.35
N SER A 120 -16.56 2.46 19.62
CA SER A 120 -15.86 3.12 20.73
C SER A 120 -14.34 3.12 20.59
N VAL A 121 -13.75 2.16 19.87
CA VAL A 121 -12.29 2.09 19.67
C VAL A 121 -11.77 3.36 18.98
N THR A 122 -12.44 3.81 17.92
CA THR A 122 -12.05 5.04 17.19
C THR A 122 -12.88 6.26 17.61
N GLY A 123 -13.83 6.09 18.52
CA GLY A 123 -14.83 7.12 18.86
C GLY A 123 -15.90 7.29 17.78
N ASP A 124 -16.05 6.34 16.86
CA ASP A 124 -17.18 6.32 15.93
C ASP A 124 -18.48 6.03 16.70
N TYR A 125 -19.58 6.69 16.31
CA TYR A 125 -20.86 6.57 17.01
C TYR A 125 -21.57 5.23 16.78
N ALA A 126 -21.11 4.43 15.82
CA ALA A 126 -21.64 3.11 15.55
C ALA A 126 -20.53 2.11 15.24
N SER A 127 -20.85 0.83 15.39
CA SER A 127 -20.07 -0.29 14.89
C SER A 127 -20.83 -1.05 13.82
N ASN A 128 -20.12 -1.82 12.98
CA ASN A 128 -20.73 -2.74 12.02
C ASN A 128 -20.04 -4.12 12.07
N SER A 129 -20.56 -5.09 11.32
CA SER A 129 -20.01 -6.46 11.28
C SER A 129 -18.54 -6.51 10.86
N HIS A 130 -18.14 -5.68 9.89
CA HIS A 130 -16.73 -5.54 9.49
C HIS A 130 -15.88 -4.99 10.63
N GLY A 131 -16.37 -3.99 11.35
CA GLY A 131 -15.70 -3.41 12.51
C GLY A 131 -15.48 -4.44 13.62
N LEU A 132 -16.49 -5.24 13.94
CA LEU A 132 -16.38 -6.30 14.94
C LEU A 132 -15.33 -7.35 14.53
N ALA A 133 -15.39 -7.83 13.29
CA ALA A 133 -14.44 -8.80 12.77
C ALA A 133 -13.00 -8.24 12.71
N LEU A 134 -12.84 -6.99 12.27
CA LEU A 134 -11.56 -6.31 12.23
C LEU A 134 -10.99 -6.10 13.62
N CYS A 135 -11.81 -5.73 14.61
CA CYS A 135 -11.38 -5.62 16.01
C CYS A 135 -10.85 -6.95 16.55
N SER A 136 -11.58 -8.07 16.35
CA SER A 136 -11.10 -9.39 16.76
C SER A 136 -9.78 -9.77 16.09
N TRP A 137 -9.65 -9.50 14.78
CA TRP A 137 -8.42 -9.78 14.04
C TRP A 137 -7.22 -8.93 14.51
N ILE A 138 -7.47 -7.66 14.85
CA ILE A 138 -6.48 -6.73 15.41
C ILE A 138 -5.99 -7.21 16.77
N GLU A 139 -6.91 -7.60 17.65
CA GLU A 139 -6.61 -8.09 19.00
C GLU A 139 -5.79 -9.38 18.96
N GLU A 140 -6.22 -10.36 18.14
CA GLU A 140 -5.53 -11.63 17.95
C GLU A 140 -4.07 -11.45 17.49
N ARG A 141 -3.78 -10.41 16.70
CA ARG A 141 -2.45 -10.12 16.13
C ARG A 141 -1.70 -9.02 16.86
N SER A 142 -2.23 -8.54 17.99
CA SER A 142 -1.63 -7.46 18.79
C SER A 142 -1.28 -6.22 17.95
N LEU A 143 -2.21 -5.79 17.08
CA LEU A 143 -2.05 -4.59 16.27
C LEU A 143 -2.60 -3.36 17.00
N SER A 144 -2.03 -2.19 16.72
CA SER A 144 -2.50 -0.89 17.20
C SER A 144 -3.27 -0.16 16.10
N VAL A 145 -4.36 0.52 16.49
CA VAL A 145 -5.16 1.37 15.60
C VAL A 145 -4.71 2.82 15.77
N VAL A 146 -3.87 3.31 14.88
CA VAL A 146 -3.28 4.66 14.98
C VAL A 146 -4.33 5.77 15.04
N ASN A 147 -5.48 5.57 14.37
CA ASN A 147 -6.62 6.49 14.45
C ASN A 147 -7.20 6.62 15.86
N ALA A 148 -7.21 5.53 16.64
CA ALA A 148 -7.72 5.54 18.01
C ALA A 148 -6.83 6.40 18.91
N ASP A 149 -5.51 6.32 18.71
CA ASP A 149 -4.53 7.00 19.55
C ASP A 149 -4.35 8.48 19.18
N LEU A 150 -4.34 8.79 17.89
CA LEU A 150 -3.93 10.11 17.40
C LEU A 150 -5.07 10.96 16.81
N ALA A 151 -6.22 10.37 16.52
CA ALA A 151 -7.34 11.06 15.85
C ALA A 151 -8.73 10.61 16.35
N LEU A 152 -8.84 10.33 17.65
CA LEU A 152 -10.07 9.85 18.28
C LEU A 152 -11.27 10.77 17.98
N CYS A 153 -12.41 10.17 17.65
CA CYS A 153 -13.66 10.86 17.32
C CYS A 153 -13.61 11.77 16.07
N ILE A 154 -12.55 11.74 15.26
CA ILE A 154 -12.45 12.59 14.06
C ILE A 154 -12.89 11.78 12.83
N PRO A 155 -14.02 12.13 12.17
CA PRO A 155 -14.51 11.38 11.02
C PRO A 155 -13.56 11.43 9.83
N THR A 156 -13.44 10.32 9.12
CA THR A 156 -12.66 10.18 7.88
C THR A 156 -13.55 10.21 6.65
N TYR A 157 -14.82 9.86 6.82
CA TYR A 157 -15.85 9.90 5.79
C TYR A 157 -16.99 10.84 6.20
N ILE A 158 -17.46 11.67 5.26
CA ILE A 158 -18.62 12.55 5.45
C ILE A 158 -19.48 12.55 4.20
N SER A 159 -20.76 12.23 4.39
CA SER A 159 -21.79 12.27 3.35
C SER A 159 -23.05 12.98 3.86
N PHE A 160 -24.01 13.21 2.98
CA PHE A 160 -25.29 13.83 3.31
C PHE A 160 -26.43 12.92 2.88
N ARG A 161 -27.29 12.53 3.83
CA ARG A 161 -28.56 11.83 3.54
C ARG A 161 -29.71 12.66 4.07
N ASN A 162 -30.71 12.92 3.21
CA ASN A 162 -31.89 13.72 3.55
C ASN A 162 -31.55 15.07 4.21
N ASN A 163 -30.51 15.75 3.72
CA ASN A 163 -29.95 16.99 4.28
C ASN A 163 -29.35 16.87 5.69
N TYR A 164 -29.14 15.66 6.21
CA TYR A 164 -28.36 15.43 7.42
C TYR A 164 -26.95 14.97 7.07
N GLU A 165 -25.96 15.59 7.71
CA GLU A 165 -24.59 15.12 7.66
C GLU A 165 -24.51 13.76 8.38
N ILE A 166 -24.04 12.77 7.64
CA ILE A 166 -23.65 11.46 8.18
C ILE A 166 -22.14 11.34 8.06
N SER A 167 -21.52 10.74 9.07
CA SER A 167 -20.07 10.62 9.12
C SER A 167 -19.67 9.26 9.66
N SER A 168 -18.48 8.78 9.31
CA SER A 168 -17.93 7.55 9.86
C SER A 168 -16.41 7.61 9.90
N ILE A 169 -15.82 6.72 10.71
CA ILE A 169 -14.38 6.51 10.78
C ILE A 169 -14.12 5.13 10.19
N ILE A 170 -13.79 5.10 8.91
CA ILE A 170 -13.63 3.86 8.11
C ILE A 170 -12.29 3.82 7.36
N ASP A 171 -11.60 4.94 7.28
CA ASP A 171 -10.25 5.03 6.73
C ASP A 171 -9.25 4.93 7.88
N LEU A 172 -8.47 3.85 7.94
CA LEU A 172 -7.70 3.50 9.12
C LEU A 172 -6.22 3.36 8.78
N PHE A 173 -5.38 3.70 9.74
CA PHE A 173 -3.99 3.25 9.86
C PHE A 173 -3.92 2.24 11.01
N ILE A 174 -3.42 1.04 10.71
CA ILE A 174 -3.24 -0.05 11.66
C ILE A 174 -1.80 -0.54 11.55
N THR A 175 -1.13 -0.82 12.66
CA THR A 175 0.27 -1.25 12.63
C THR A 175 0.63 -2.13 13.81
N ASN A 176 1.66 -2.96 13.66
CA ASN A 176 2.31 -3.69 14.75
C ASN A 176 3.66 -3.10 15.16
N MET A 177 4.04 -1.95 14.58
CA MET A 177 5.31 -1.32 14.87
C MET A 177 5.12 -0.15 15.86
N PRO A 178 6.08 0.07 16.76
CA PRO A 178 6.10 1.30 17.54
C PRO A 178 6.40 2.48 16.60
N LEU A 179 5.51 3.46 16.56
CA LEU A 179 5.75 4.69 15.81
C LEU A 179 6.49 5.69 16.70
N ILE A 180 7.62 6.21 16.21
CA ILE A 180 8.41 7.22 16.93
C ILE A 180 7.94 8.61 16.48
N ASN A 181 7.63 9.50 17.42
CA ASN A 181 7.11 10.85 17.16
C ASN A 181 5.94 10.89 16.15
N PRO A 182 4.89 10.05 16.30
CA PRO A 182 3.85 9.98 15.30
C PRO A 182 2.91 11.18 15.37
N SER A 183 2.42 11.59 14.20
CA SER A 183 1.33 12.55 14.06
C SER A 183 0.38 12.10 12.96
N LEU A 184 -0.92 12.06 13.26
CA LEU A 184 -1.96 11.77 12.29
C LEU A 184 -2.84 13.01 12.10
N HIS A 185 -2.89 13.53 10.87
CA HIS A 185 -3.74 14.66 10.52
C HIS A 185 -4.83 14.24 9.55
N ILE A 186 -6.08 14.55 9.89
CA ILE A 186 -7.26 14.31 9.04
C ILE A 186 -7.70 15.65 8.45
N ALA A 187 -7.52 15.83 7.15
CA ALA A 187 -7.80 17.11 6.50
C ALA A 187 -9.30 17.40 6.45
N THR A 188 -9.71 18.49 7.08
CA THR A 188 -11.13 18.91 7.14
C THR A 188 -11.54 19.73 5.90
N ASP A 189 -10.57 20.31 5.21
CA ASP A 189 -10.76 21.29 4.14
C ASP A 189 -10.13 20.87 2.80
N LEU A 190 -9.46 19.71 2.75
CA LEU A 190 -8.83 19.14 1.56
C LEU A 190 -9.41 17.74 1.29
N SER A 191 -10.49 17.70 0.52
CA SER A 191 -11.20 16.45 0.14
C SER A 191 -11.04 16.11 -1.33
N LEU A 192 -10.41 16.98 -2.15
CA LEU A 192 -10.25 16.80 -3.60
C LEU A 192 -11.56 16.47 -4.36
N GLY A 193 -12.73 16.80 -3.79
CA GLY A 193 -14.04 16.44 -4.32
C GLY A 193 -14.54 15.03 -3.94
N SER A 194 -13.85 14.34 -3.02
CA SER A 194 -14.27 13.08 -2.39
C SER A 194 -15.12 13.32 -1.13
N ASP A 195 -15.98 12.36 -0.81
CA ASP A 195 -16.67 12.25 0.48
C ASP A 195 -15.76 11.67 1.59
N HIS A 196 -14.63 11.06 1.20
CA HIS A 196 -13.53 10.76 2.11
C HIS A 196 -12.62 11.97 2.33
N ARG A 197 -12.03 12.04 3.53
CA ARG A 197 -11.01 13.03 3.90
C ARG A 197 -9.62 12.47 3.61
N LEU A 198 -8.69 13.35 3.29
CA LEU A 198 -7.27 12.99 3.20
C LEU A 198 -6.71 12.75 4.60
N LEU A 199 -6.05 11.61 4.81
CA LEU A 199 -5.32 11.31 6.03
C LEU A 199 -3.82 11.42 5.75
N SER A 200 -3.07 12.01 6.69
CA SER A 200 -1.62 12.11 6.64
C SER A 200 -1.03 11.61 7.95
N LEU A 201 -0.37 10.46 7.87
CA LEU A 201 0.44 9.91 8.96
C LEU A 201 1.90 10.31 8.74
N SER A 202 2.53 10.89 9.76
CA SER A 202 3.96 11.18 9.80
C SER A 202 4.58 10.55 11.03
N PHE A 203 5.78 10.01 10.91
CA PHE A 203 6.53 9.39 12.00
C PHE A 203 8.02 9.34 11.66
N THR A 204 8.84 9.17 12.68
CA THR A 204 10.26 8.84 12.54
C THR A 204 10.40 7.33 12.45
N TYR A 205 11.21 6.85 11.50
CA TYR A 205 11.46 5.43 11.32
C TYR A 205 12.93 5.22 11.03
N ASP A 206 13.59 4.43 11.87
CA ASP A 206 15.00 4.11 11.72
C ASP A 206 15.14 2.88 10.84
N LEU A 207 15.56 3.10 9.60
CA LEU A 207 15.82 2.06 8.61
C LEU A 207 17.19 1.40 8.87
N GLN A 208 17.38 0.80 10.06
CA GLN A 208 18.68 0.25 10.46
C GLN A 208 19.19 -0.91 9.59
N HIS A 209 18.40 -1.44 8.66
CA HIS A 209 18.77 -2.60 7.85
C HIS A 209 18.57 -2.42 6.34
N SER A 210 18.33 -1.19 5.86
CA SER A 210 18.44 -0.93 4.42
C SER A 210 19.91 -0.68 4.12
N THR A 211 20.55 -1.57 3.36
CA THR A 211 21.84 -1.25 2.74
C THR A 211 21.69 0.11 2.05
N ASN A 212 22.61 1.04 2.34
CA ASN A 212 22.72 2.36 1.70
C ASN A 212 23.14 2.23 0.23
N MET A 213 22.55 1.27 -0.50
CA MET A 213 22.66 1.25 -1.93
C MET A 213 21.82 2.41 -2.44
N PRO A 214 22.41 3.36 -3.19
CA PRO A 214 21.63 4.35 -3.91
C PRO A 214 20.50 3.61 -4.64
N PRO A 215 19.26 4.13 -4.64
CA PRO A 215 18.21 3.53 -5.44
C PRO A 215 18.77 3.40 -6.86
N PRO A 216 18.70 2.21 -7.49
CA PRO A 216 19.28 2.01 -8.81
C PRO A 216 18.79 3.13 -9.71
N LEU A 217 19.73 3.86 -10.32
CA LEU A 217 19.41 4.95 -11.25
C LEU A 217 18.37 4.41 -12.23
N ARG A 218 17.18 5.00 -12.22
CA ARG A 218 16.08 4.55 -13.07
C ARG A 218 16.52 4.69 -14.52
N MET A 219 16.92 3.58 -15.12
CA MET A 219 17.32 3.53 -16.52
C MET A 219 16.08 3.84 -17.36
N THR A 220 16.15 4.90 -18.17
CA THR A 220 15.03 5.27 -19.04
C THR A 220 15.41 5.13 -20.50
N TRP A 221 14.67 4.29 -21.21
CA TRP A 221 14.80 4.10 -22.64
C TRP A 221 13.57 4.62 -23.39
N ASN A 222 13.77 5.08 -24.62
CA ASN A 222 12.67 5.42 -25.51
C ASN A 222 12.12 4.16 -26.21
N LEU A 223 11.36 3.34 -25.47
CA LEU A 223 10.85 2.07 -25.97
C LEU A 223 9.94 2.20 -27.20
N SER A 224 9.42 3.40 -27.52
CA SER A 224 8.66 3.60 -28.76
C SER A 224 9.51 3.33 -30.01
N ARG A 225 10.83 3.47 -29.92
CA ARG A 225 11.77 3.17 -31.00
C ARG A 225 11.84 1.68 -31.34
N LEU A 226 11.45 0.80 -30.42
CA LEU A 226 11.36 -0.64 -30.71
C LEU A 226 10.23 -0.99 -31.69
N ASN A 227 9.38 -0.03 -32.05
CA ASN A 227 8.44 -0.19 -33.17
C ASN A 227 9.10 0.11 -34.53
N GLU A 228 10.30 0.69 -34.56
CA GLU A 228 11.07 0.92 -35.78
C GLU A 228 11.73 -0.41 -36.18
N PRO A 229 11.50 -0.94 -37.41
CA PRO A 229 11.98 -2.27 -37.80
C PRO A 229 13.49 -2.48 -37.64
N ASP A 230 14.30 -1.49 -38.03
CA ASP A 230 15.76 -1.58 -37.95
C ASP A 230 16.27 -1.61 -36.51
N VAL A 231 15.65 -0.80 -35.64
CA VAL A 231 15.99 -0.75 -34.21
C VAL A 231 15.54 -2.02 -33.50
N HIS A 232 14.37 -2.55 -33.85
CA HIS A 232 13.88 -3.82 -33.37
C HIS A 232 14.85 -4.96 -33.74
N ALA A 233 15.23 -5.05 -35.01
CA ALA A 233 16.16 -6.06 -35.51
C ALA A 233 17.53 -5.93 -34.84
N LEU A 234 18.04 -4.70 -34.68
CA LEU A 234 19.31 -4.43 -33.99
C LEU A 234 19.26 -4.86 -32.51
N TYR A 235 18.18 -4.50 -31.80
CA TYR A 235 17.99 -4.89 -30.41
C TYR A 235 17.95 -6.42 -30.25
N ALA A 236 17.17 -7.11 -31.08
CA ALA A 236 17.08 -8.56 -31.05
C ALA A 236 18.42 -9.22 -31.38
N HIS A 237 19.12 -8.73 -32.40
CA HIS A 237 20.45 -9.23 -32.76
C HIS A 237 21.45 -9.09 -31.62
N ILE A 238 21.56 -7.90 -31.02
CA ILE A 238 22.49 -7.63 -29.91
C ILE A 238 22.16 -8.51 -28.70
N PHE A 239 20.87 -8.63 -28.35
CA PHE A 239 20.45 -9.48 -27.24
C PHE A 239 20.84 -10.94 -27.49
N THR A 240 20.48 -11.49 -28.64
CA THR A 240 20.81 -12.86 -29.03
C THR A 240 22.31 -13.13 -28.99
N GLN A 241 23.13 -12.21 -29.51
CA GLN A 241 24.59 -12.36 -29.45
C GLN A 241 25.08 -12.40 -28.00
N ASN A 242 24.66 -11.44 -27.18
CA ASN A 242 25.14 -11.32 -25.80
C ASN A 242 24.64 -12.44 -24.88
N SER A 243 23.45 -12.99 -25.12
CA SER A 243 22.86 -14.03 -24.26
C SER A 243 23.32 -15.46 -24.57
N THR A 244 24.13 -15.66 -25.62
CA THR A 244 24.60 -16.99 -26.04
C THR A 244 25.28 -17.75 -24.91
N SER A 245 26.20 -17.09 -24.18
CA SER A 245 26.95 -17.73 -23.09
C SER A 245 26.02 -18.18 -21.96
N LEU A 246 25.11 -17.30 -21.53
CA LEU A 246 24.15 -17.61 -20.48
C LEU A 246 23.23 -18.78 -20.88
N LEU A 247 22.76 -18.81 -22.14
CA LEU A 247 21.95 -19.91 -22.64
C LEU A 247 22.71 -21.24 -22.59
N SER A 248 23.97 -21.27 -23.02
CA SER A 248 24.80 -22.47 -22.95
C SER A 248 25.02 -22.94 -21.50
N THR A 249 25.28 -22.02 -20.57
CA THR A 249 25.41 -22.35 -19.15
C THR A 249 24.12 -22.93 -18.57
N LEU A 250 22.96 -22.34 -18.87
CA LEU A 250 21.67 -22.86 -18.40
C LEU A 250 21.37 -24.24 -18.98
N GLN A 251 21.64 -24.45 -20.27
CA GLN A 251 21.47 -25.75 -20.91
C GLN A 251 22.40 -26.81 -20.31
N GLU A 252 23.64 -26.45 -19.98
CA GLU A 252 24.58 -27.35 -19.31
C GLU A 252 24.11 -27.73 -17.90
N ILE A 253 23.57 -26.78 -17.12
CA ILE A 253 23.01 -27.05 -15.79
C ILE A 253 21.79 -27.97 -15.90
N VAL A 254 20.92 -27.77 -16.88
CA VAL A 254 19.76 -28.64 -17.11
C VAL A 254 20.20 -30.05 -17.48
N LEU A 255 21.18 -30.19 -18.39
CA LEU A 255 21.67 -31.49 -18.85
C LEU A 255 22.51 -32.22 -17.79
N ASN A 256 23.26 -31.48 -16.97
CA ASN A 256 24.14 -32.00 -15.92
C ASN A 256 23.88 -31.26 -14.60
N PRO A 257 22.79 -31.60 -13.88
CA PRO A 257 22.41 -30.89 -12.67
C PRO A 257 23.49 -30.94 -11.59
N PRO A 258 23.99 -29.79 -11.10
CA PRO A 258 25.01 -29.77 -10.07
C PRO A 258 24.45 -30.29 -8.73
N LEU A 259 25.33 -30.89 -7.93
CA LEU A 259 24.99 -31.38 -6.59
C LEU A 259 24.65 -30.25 -5.62
N THR A 260 25.15 -29.04 -5.88
CA THR A 260 24.88 -27.82 -5.13
C THR A 260 23.97 -26.90 -5.93
N LYS A 261 23.02 -26.25 -5.25
CA LYS A 261 22.10 -25.30 -5.87
C LYS A 261 22.88 -24.22 -6.64
N PRO A 262 22.57 -23.98 -7.94
CA PRO A 262 23.10 -22.84 -8.68
C PRO A 262 22.72 -21.51 -8.01
N ASP A 263 23.55 -20.49 -8.17
CA ASP A 263 23.24 -19.14 -7.70
C ASP A 263 22.20 -18.48 -8.64
N ILE A 264 20.92 -18.72 -8.33
CA ILE A 264 19.78 -18.23 -9.12
C ILE A 264 19.72 -16.70 -9.15
N ASP A 265 20.13 -16.04 -8.07
CA ASP A 265 20.12 -14.58 -7.99
C ASP A 265 21.19 -14.01 -8.93
N ALA A 266 22.40 -14.56 -8.94
CA ALA A 266 23.44 -14.17 -9.89
C ALA A 266 23.05 -14.40 -11.36
N ILE A 267 22.40 -15.54 -11.65
CA ILE A 267 21.86 -15.85 -12.99
C ILE A 267 20.79 -14.84 -13.41
N THR A 268 19.91 -14.46 -12.47
CA THR A 268 18.85 -13.48 -12.70
C THR A 268 19.44 -12.08 -12.95
N ASP A 269 20.47 -11.70 -12.20
CA ASP A 269 21.18 -10.43 -12.37
C ASP A 269 21.93 -10.36 -13.71
N GLU A 270 22.54 -11.46 -14.15
CA GLU A 270 23.17 -11.57 -15.47
C GLU A 270 22.11 -11.42 -16.59
N PHE A 271 21.00 -12.16 -16.49
CA PHE A 271 19.89 -12.06 -17.44
C PHE A 271 19.34 -10.63 -17.57
N ASN A 272 19.10 -9.98 -16.43
CA ASN A 272 18.65 -8.59 -16.39
C ASN A 272 19.66 -7.64 -17.05
N SER A 273 20.96 -7.84 -16.75
CA SER A 273 22.05 -7.04 -17.31
C SER A 273 22.15 -7.18 -18.82
N LEU A 274 21.93 -8.37 -19.37
CA LEU A 274 21.90 -8.61 -20.82
C LEU A 274 20.78 -7.82 -21.51
N ILE A 275 19.59 -7.77 -20.91
CA ILE A 275 18.48 -6.96 -21.41
C ILE A 275 18.85 -5.47 -21.41
N TYR A 276 19.38 -4.97 -20.29
CA TYR A 276 19.75 -3.56 -20.15
C TYR A 276 20.87 -3.14 -21.10
N ASN A 277 21.92 -3.95 -21.22
CA ASN A 277 23.05 -3.67 -22.12
C ASN A 277 22.61 -3.70 -23.59
N SER A 278 21.73 -4.63 -23.95
CA SER A 278 21.20 -4.71 -25.32
C SER A 278 20.31 -3.51 -25.66
N LEU A 279 19.51 -3.02 -24.71
CA LEU A 279 18.74 -1.78 -24.87
C LEU A 279 19.68 -0.55 -24.96
N ASN A 280 20.71 -0.48 -24.11
CA ASN A 280 21.68 0.62 -24.17
C ASN A 280 22.37 0.71 -25.53
N SER A 281 22.78 -0.42 -26.10
CA SER A 281 23.50 -0.49 -27.37
C SER A 281 22.60 -0.27 -28.60
N SER A 282 21.29 -0.55 -28.51
CA SER A 282 20.36 -0.45 -29.64
C SER A 282 19.59 0.87 -29.69
N ILE A 283 19.02 1.31 -28.58
CA ILE A 283 18.14 2.50 -28.52
C ILE A 283 18.78 3.71 -27.84
N GLY A 284 19.88 3.50 -27.10
CA GLY A 284 20.57 4.54 -26.34
C GLY A 284 19.83 4.93 -25.06
N HIS A 285 20.56 5.47 -24.09
CA HIS A 285 19.99 5.97 -22.85
C HIS A 285 19.33 7.34 -23.07
N ARG A 286 18.15 7.57 -22.49
CA ARG A 286 17.57 8.92 -22.45
C ARG A 286 18.16 9.66 -21.25
N PRO A 287 18.98 10.71 -21.43
CA PRO A 287 19.48 11.47 -20.30
C PRO A 287 18.30 12.03 -19.49
N SER A 288 18.50 12.12 -18.17
CA SER A 288 17.58 12.80 -17.26
C SER A 288 17.14 14.11 -17.89
N ARG A 289 15.83 14.34 -18.01
CA ARG A 289 15.31 15.57 -18.63
C ARG A 289 15.92 16.78 -17.91
N PRO A 290 16.47 17.76 -18.64
CA PRO A 290 17.10 18.90 -18.00
C PRO A 290 16.08 19.74 -17.23
N ASN A 291 16.47 20.20 -16.03
CA ASN A 291 15.63 20.92 -15.05
C ASN A 291 14.97 22.21 -15.54
N HIS A 292 15.28 22.69 -16.76
CA HIS A 292 14.73 23.93 -17.32
C HIS A 292 13.41 23.73 -18.09
N TRP A 293 12.93 22.49 -18.26
CA TRP A 293 11.59 22.28 -18.80
C TRP A 293 10.55 22.80 -17.82
N LYS A 294 9.94 23.93 -18.18
CA LYS A 294 8.90 24.59 -17.40
C LYS A 294 7.82 23.56 -17.05
N SER A 295 7.58 23.38 -15.77
CA SER A 295 6.48 22.58 -15.26
C SER A 295 5.18 22.97 -15.98
N PHE A 296 4.47 22.00 -16.55
CA PHE A 296 3.13 22.26 -17.11
C PHE A 296 2.20 22.82 -16.01
N TRP A 297 2.46 22.41 -14.76
CA TRP A 297 1.89 22.99 -13.56
C TRP A 297 2.49 24.37 -13.31
N ASN A 298 1.83 25.38 -13.86
CA ASN A 298 2.23 26.78 -13.75
C ASN A 298 1.39 27.50 -12.68
N VAL A 299 1.79 28.74 -12.37
CA VAL A 299 1.12 29.58 -11.36
C VAL A 299 -0.37 29.76 -11.68
N ALA A 300 -0.76 29.83 -12.95
CA ALA A 300 -2.16 29.97 -13.35
C ALA A 300 -2.99 28.71 -13.02
N LEU A 301 -2.44 27.51 -13.26
CA LEU A 301 -3.09 26.24 -12.88
C LEU A 301 -3.15 26.06 -11.37
N GLN A 302 -2.09 26.42 -10.64
CA GLN A 302 -2.11 26.42 -9.17
C GLN A 302 -3.19 27.39 -8.65
N THR A 303 -3.26 28.60 -9.19
CA THR A 303 -4.28 29.60 -8.85
C THR A 303 -5.69 29.11 -9.16
N ALA A 304 -5.90 28.43 -10.29
CA ALA A 304 -7.20 27.86 -10.65
C ALA A 304 -7.60 26.71 -9.70
N ALA A 305 -6.66 25.85 -9.32
CA ALA A 305 -6.87 24.78 -8.35
C ALA A 305 -7.23 25.35 -6.96
N ASP A 306 -6.50 26.38 -6.51
CA ASP A 306 -6.76 27.07 -5.26
C ASP A 306 -8.11 27.79 -5.26
N HIS A 307 -8.46 28.44 -6.38
CA HIS A 307 -9.76 29.08 -6.57
C HIS A 307 -10.91 28.06 -6.51
N ARG A 308 -10.78 26.93 -7.22
CA ARG A 308 -11.73 25.82 -7.15
C ARG A 308 -11.88 25.33 -5.70
N ASN A 309 -10.76 25.12 -5.00
CA ASN A 309 -10.78 24.67 -3.61
C ASN A 309 -11.49 25.69 -2.69
N LYS A 310 -11.24 26.99 -2.88
CA LYS A 310 -11.93 28.07 -2.16
C LYS A 310 -13.43 28.09 -2.40
N CYS A 311 -13.87 27.96 -3.66
CA CYS A 311 -15.29 27.88 -4.02
C CYS A 311 -15.96 26.64 -3.40
N TYR A 312 -15.28 25.49 -3.46
CA TYR A 312 -15.77 24.25 -2.88
C TYR A 312 -15.91 24.35 -1.35
N LYS A 313 -14.92 24.92 -0.65
CA LYS A 313 -15.01 25.17 0.81
C LYS A 313 -16.23 26.03 1.15
N LYS A 314 -16.47 27.11 0.39
CA LYS A 314 -17.66 27.96 0.57
C LYS A 314 -18.96 27.19 0.37
N TRP A 315 -19.07 26.42 -0.71
CA TRP A 315 -20.25 25.59 -0.98
C TRP A 315 -20.49 24.54 0.11
N ARG A 316 -19.45 23.82 0.53
CA ARG A 316 -19.54 22.82 1.60
C ARG A 316 -19.96 23.44 2.93
N LEU A 317 -19.38 24.58 3.30
CA LEU A 317 -19.77 25.31 4.52
C LEU A 317 -21.23 25.76 4.45
N ALA A 318 -21.72 26.22 3.29
CA ALA A 318 -23.11 26.61 3.12
C ALA A 318 -24.07 25.43 3.32
N ILE A 319 -23.76 24.27 2.73
CA ILE A 319 -24.56 23.04 2.91
C ILE A 319 -24.56 22.58 4.37
N VAL A 320 -23.39 22.53 5.03
CA VAL A 320 -23.28 22.15 6.45
C VAL A 320 -24.07 23.12 7.33
N GLN A 321 -24.01 24.43 7.07
CA GLN A 321 -24.78 25.41 7.81
C GLN A 321 -26.29 25.24 7.59
N GLN A 322 -26.73 24.96 6.37
CA GLN A 322 -28.13 24.72 6.06
C GLN A 322 -28.66 23.46 6.78
N ALA A 323 -27.89 22.36 6.73
CA ALA A 323 -28.17 21.12 7.44
C ALA A 323 -28.26 21.33 8.96
N LYS A 324 -27.33 22.10 9.55
CA LYS A 324 -27.36 22.45 10.99
C LYS A 324 -28.61 23.25 11.36
N ARG A 325 -29.00 24.24 10.54
CA ARG A 325 -30.23 25.03 10.77
C ARG A 325 -31.48 24.16 10.67
N GLN A 326 -31.56 23.26 9.69
CA GLN A 326 -32.69 22.35 9.54
C GLN A 326 -32.79 21.35 10.70
N SER A 327 -31.65 20.76 11.11
CA SER A 327 -31.59 19.86 12.27
C SER A 327 -32.01 20.58 13.57
N TRP A 328 -31.59 21.84 13.75
CA TRP A 328 -32.03 22.67 14.87
C TRP A 328 -33.54 22.96 14.82
N HIS A 329 -34.11 23.31 13.67
CA HIS A 329 -35.55 23.49 13.52
C HIS A 329 -36.35 22.24 13.83
N VAL A 330 -35.92 21.07 13.33
CA VAL A 330 -36.56 19.78 13.64
C VAL A 330 -36.46 19.45 15.12
N PHE A 331 -35.33 19.78 15.76
CA PHE A 331 -35.19 19.64 17.20
C PHE A 331 -36.15 20.55 17.98
N CYS A 332 -36.26 21.83 17.63
CA CYS A 332 -37.21 22.76 18.23
C CYS A 332 -38.67 22.28 18.07
N GLN A 333 -39.06 21.86 16.87
CA GLN A 333 -40.39 21.28 16.64
C GLN A 333 -40.63 19.99 17.45
N SER A 334 -39.58 19.18 17.66
CA SER A 334 -39.70 17.99 18.51
C SER A 334 -39.87 18.34 20.00
N ILE A 335 -39.24 19.42 20.47
CA ILE A 335 -39.43 19.96 21.83
C ILE A 335 -40.87 20.43 22.02
N GLU A 336 -41.39 21.17 21.05
CA GLU A 336 -42.75 21.74 21.09
C GLU A 336 -43.84 20.66 21.10
N ARG A 337 -43.58 19.50 20.47
CA ARG A 337 -44.56 18.41 20.35
C ARG A 337 -44.46 17.35 21.45
N ASP A 338 -43.25 17.03 21.93
CA ASP A 338 -43.02 15.97 22.91
C ASP A 338 -41.76 16.25 23.75
N PHE A 339 -41.97 16.88 24.90
CA PHE A 339 -40.92 17.29 25.83
C PHE A 339 -40.11 16.10 26.40
N SER A 340 -40.68 14.89 26.40
CA SER A 340 -40.02 13.69 26.93
C SER A 340 -38.82 13.25 26.04
N LYS A 341 -38.96 13.35 24.72
CA LYS A 341 -37.89 13.06 23.74
C LYS A 341 -36.79 14.12 23.77
N ALA A 342 -37.15 15.39 23.98
CA ALA A 342 -36.19 16.47 24.20
C ALA A 342 -35.32 16.23 25.43
N THR A 343 -35.94 15.76 26.52
CA THR A 343 -35.25 15.44 27.77
C THR A 343 -34.22 14.33 27.59
N SER A 344 -34.51 13.30 26.78
CA SER A 344 -33.57 12.23 26.44
C SER A 344 -32.35 12.75 25.65
N LYS A 345 -32.56 13.60 24.64
CA LYS A 345 -31.47 14.26 23.87
C LYS A 345 -30.61 15.18 24.75
N ILE A 346 -31.23 15.96 25.63
CA ILE A 346 -30.52 16.83 26.59
C ILE A 346 -29.72 15.99 27.59
N LYS A 347 -30.31 14.90 28.10
CA LYS A 347 -29.63 13.93 28.96
C LYS A 347 -28.44 13.28 28.23
N GLN A 348 -28.58 12.91 26.96
CA GLN A 348 -27.49 12.37 26.15
C GLN A 348 -26.34 13.38 25.96
N LEU A 349 -26.66 14.65 25.68
CA LEU A 349 -25.68 15.74 25.58
C LEU A 349 -24.95 15.99 26.91
N LYS A 350 -25.67 15.90 28.04
CA LYS A 350 -25.07 15.96 29.39
C LYS A 350 -24.22 14.72 29.69
N ARG A 351 -24.64 13.52 29.26
CA ARG A 351 -23.93 12.25 29.48
C ARG A 351 -22.61 12.16 28.71
N ARG A 352 -22.56 12.74 27.50
CA ARG A 352 -21.30 12.92 26.73
C ARG A 352 -20.29 13.85 27.40
N ARG A 353 -20.72 14.61 28.41
CA ARG A 353 -19.88 15.53 29.20
C ARG A 353 -19.58 14.99 30.61
N GLN A 354 -19.96 13.75 30.93
CA GLN A 354 -19.69 13.09 32.20
C GLN A 354 -18.50 12.13 32.06
N PRO A 355 -17.59 12.02 33.06
CA PRO A 355 -16.47 11.10 33.02
C PRO A 355 -16.95 9.64 33.03
N GLN A 356 -16.35 8.76 32.21
CA GLN A 356 -16.68 7.33 32.19
C GLN A 356 -16.03 6.58 33.37
N HIS A 357 -16.62 5.44 33.75
CA HIS A 357 -16.13 4.56 34.81
C HIS A 357 -14.75 3.98 34.43
N THR A 358 -13.69 4.57 34.98
CA THR A 358 -12.31 4.05 34.91
C THR A 358 -12.00 3.34 36.22
N PHE A 359 -11.10 2.35 36.21
CA PHE A 359 -10.53 1.80 37.45
C PHE A 359 -9.91 2.95 38.25
N GLN A 360 -10.46 3.20 39.44
CA GLN A 360 -10.01 4.27 40.34
C GLN A 360 -9.37 3.63 41.56
N HIS A 361 -8.28 4.23 42.00
CA HIS A 361 -7.61 3.90 43.25
C HIS A 361 -7.71 5.13 44.15
N ASP A 362 -7.92 4.93 45.46
CA ASP A 362 -8.19 6.01 46.42
C ASP A 362 -7.03 7.04 46.47
N ASP A 363 -5.80 6.55 46.28
CA ASP A 363 -4.57 7.36 46.20
C ASP A 363 -4.32 8.03 44.83
N GLY A 364 -5.29 7.91 43.91
CA GLY A 364 -5.34 8.63 42.66
C GLY A 364 -4.88 7.85 41.42
N PRO A 365 -4.93 8.50 40.24
CA PRO A 365 -4.81 7.84 38.94
C PRO A 365 -3.44 7.18 38.67
N ALA A 366 -2.37 7.73 39.24
CA ALA A 366 -1.03 7.20 39.07
C ALA A 366 -0.88 5.84 39.77
N VAL A 367 -1.46 5.71 40.96
CA VAL A 367 -1.46 4.45 41.72
C VAL A 367 -2.37 3.43 41.03
N ALA A 368 -3.55 3.87 40.56
CA ALA A 368 -4.44 3.01 39.77
C ALA A 368 -3.74 2.42 38.52
N ALA A 369 -2.94 3.22 37.83
CA ALA A 369 -2.15 2.77 36.68
C ALA A 369 -1.04 1.80 37.09
N ALA A 370 -0.30 2.09 38.17
CA ALA A 370 0.74 1.20 38.69
C ALA A 370 0.18 -0.16 39.12
N THR A 371 -0.92 -0.17 39.88
CA THR A 371 -1.61 -1.41 40.30
C THR A 371 -2.07 -2.23 39.11
N MET A 372 -2.59 -1.58 38.05
CA MET A 372 -2.97 -2.28 36.82
C MET A 372 -1.75 -2.84 36.08
N CYS A 373 -0.64 -2.10 36.07
CA CYS A 373 0.64 -2.56 35.50
C CYS A 373 1.17 -3.81 36.20
N ASP A 374 1.19 -3.82 37.53
CA ASP A 374 1.67 -4.94 38.34
C ASP A 374 0.78 -6.19 38.17
N HIS A 375 -0.54 -5.98 38.10
CA HIS A 375 -1.49 -7.06 37.85
C HIS A 375 -1.24 -7.72 36.49
N LEU A 376 -1.10 -6.93 35.42
CA LEU A 376 -0.84 -7.44 34.08
C LEU A 376 0.54 -8.11 34.00
N ALA A 377 1.57 -7.54 34.62
CA ALA A 377 2.90 -8.15 34.69
C ALA A 377 2.85 -9.55 35.33
N THR A 378 2.02 -9.73 36.36
CA THR A 378 1.82 -11.03 37.01
C THR A 378 1.14 -12.03 36.08
N VAL A 379 0.07 -11.62 35.38
CA VAL A 379 -0.69 -12.47 34.44
C VAL A 379 0.19 -12.94 33.27
N TYR A 380 1.05 -12.06 32.74
CA TYR A 380 1.89 -12.35 31.57
C TYR A 380 3.30 -12.86 31.90
N SER A 381 3.64 -13.03 33.18
CA SER A 381 4.94 -13.53 33.63
C SER A 381 5.26 -14.97 33.18
N GLY A 382 4.32 -15.67 32.55
CA GLY A 382 4.48 -17.05 32.12
C GLY A 382 4.45 -18.06 33.27
N HIS A 383 4.23 -17.62 34.53
CA HIS A 383 4.04 -18.47 35.71
C HIS A 383 2.97 -19.56 35.50
N ILE A 384 1.97 -19.27 34.67
CA ILE A 384 0.82 -20.15 34.40
C ILE A 384 1.11 -21.16 33.26
N LEU A 385 2.28 -21.09 32.60
CA LEU A 385 2.66 -21.98 31.51
C LEU A 385 3.36 -23.26 32.03
N PRO A 386 3.15 -24.43 31.40
CA PRO A 386 3.82 -25.67 31.77
C PRO A 386 5.33 -25.61 31.46
N ALA A 387 6.15 -26.19 32.34
CA ALA A 387 7.62 -26.11 32.31
C ALA A 387 8.28 -26.82 31.10
N THR A 388 7.59 -27.74 30.44
CA THR A 388 8.10 -28.50 29.29
C THR A 388 7.42 -28.05 27.99
N ARG A 389 8.19 -27.44 27.10
CA ARG A 389 7.75 -27.01 25.76
C ARG A 389 8.17 -28.05 24.71
N PRO A 390 7.32 -28.40 23.72
CA PRO A 390 7.69 -29.36 22.67
C PRO A 390 8.80 -28.81 21.75
N PRO A 391 9.69 -29.67 21.23
CA PRO A 391 10.75 -29.26 20.31
C PRO A 391 10.20 -28.91 18.92
N ALA A 392 10.90 -28.02 18.22
CA ALA A 392 10.58 -27.65 16.84
C ALA A 392 10.84 -28.82 15.87
N PRO A 393 10.02 -28.98 14.82
CA PRO A 393 10.20 -30.06 13.85
C PRO A 393 11.43 -29.83 12.97
N THR A 394 12.30 -30.84 12.89
CA THR A 394 13.50 -30.86 12.04
C THR A 394 13.13 -31.18 10.59
N THR A 395 13.47 -30.30 9.64
CA THR A 395 13.27 -30.55 8.20
C THR A 395 14.51 -31.21 7.61
N THR A 396 14.37 -32.46 7.16
CA THR A 396 15.43 -33.24 6.49
C THR A 396 15.49 -32.84 5.01
N TYR A 397 16.42 -31.94 4.65
CA TYR A 397 16.79 -31.71 3.24
C TYR A 397 17.95 -32.62 2.89
N ASN A 398 17.74 -33.66 2.10
CA ASN A 398 18.77 -34.31 1.30
C ASN A 398 18.12 -35.11 0.15
N SER A 399 18.75 -35.03 -1.03
CA SER A 399 18.66 -35.91 -2.22
C SER A 399 17.50 -35.81 -3.23
N VAL A 400 17.14 -34.61 -3.69
CA VAL A 400 16.42 -34.47 -4.98
C VAL A 400 17.25 -33.58 -5.92
N PRO A 401 17.51 -33.99 -7.19
CA PRO A 401 18.15 -33.13 -8.18
C PRO A 401 17.34 -31.84 -8.36
N PHE A 402 18.01 -30.70 -8.52
CA PHE A 402 17.34 -29.40 -8.70
C PHE A 402 16.62 -29.28 -10.05
N ALA A 403 17.07 -30.02 -11.07
CA ALA A 403 16.38 -30.08 -12.35
C ALA A 403 15.30 -31.17 -12.32
N SER A 404 14.06 -30.79 -12.63
CA SER A 404 12.97 -31.74 -12.90
C SER A 404 12.95 -32.06 -14.39
N ASP A 405 13.03 -33.35 -14.75
CA ASP A 405 12.84 -33.82 -16.13
C ASP A 405 11.44 -33.48 -16.67
N ASP A 406 10.49 -33.15 -15.77
CA ASP A 406 9.08 -32.86 -16.07
C ASP A 406 8.71 -31.37 -15.84
N SER A 407 9.56 -30.42 -16.24
CA SER A 407 9.16 -29.00 -16.20
C SER A 407 7.96 -28.74 -17.12
N PRO A 408 6.83 -28.22 -16.60
CA PRO A 408 5.65 -27.94 -17.44
C PRO A 408 5.86 -26.69 -18.33
N PHE A 409 7.00 -26.01 -18.22
CA PHE A 409 7.29 -24.75 -18.89
C PHE A 409 8.34 -24.91 -19.99
N ASN A 410 7.95 -25.50 -21.13
CA ASN A 410 8.81 -25.56 -22.31
C ASN A 410 8.82 -24.22 -23.10
N SER A 411 9.81 -24.05 -23.98
CA SER A 411 10.00 -22.80 -24.74
C SER A 411 8.75 -22.36 -25.51
N SER A 412 8.01 -23.29 -26.12
CA SER A 412 6.78 -22.99 -26.86
C SER A 412 5.66 -22.45 -25.96
N ILE A 413 5.48 -23.04 -24.77
CA ILE A 413 4.50 -22.57 -23.78
C ILE A 413 4.89 -21.17 -23.29
N VAL A 414 6.17 -20.95 -22.99
CA VAL A 414 6.65 -19.63 -22.56
C VAL A 414 6.44 -18.59 -23.66
N GLU A 415 6.72 -18.92 -24.92
CA GLU A 415 6.46 -18.05 -26.08
C GLU A 415 4.99 -17.61 -26.13
N GLU A 416 4.06 -18.56 -26.01
CA GLU A 416 2.62 -18.29 -26.07
C GLU A 416 2.22 -17.27 -24.99
N PHE A 417 2.63 -17.49 -23.73
CA PHE A 417 2.33 -16.54 -22.65
C PHE A 417 2.98 -15.18 -22.84
N MET A 418 4.19 -15.12 -23.43
CA MET A 418 4.88 -13.87 -23.68
C MET A 418 4.16 -12.97 -24.70
N GLN A 419 3.49 -13.56 -25.71
CA GLN A 419 2.69 -12.80 -26.68
C GLN A 419 1.56 -12.01 -26.00
N PHE A 420 0.95 -12.58 -24.96
CA PHE A 420 -0.18 -12.00 -24.24
C PHE A 420 0.22 -11.04 -23.12
N MET A 421 1.51 -10.75 -22.94
CA MET A 421 1.95 -9.82 -21.89
C MET A 421 1.32 -8.42 -22.08
N PRO A 422 0.72 -7.83 -21.02
CA PRO A 422 0.10 -6.52 -21.12
C PRO A 422 1.15 -5.41 -21.25
N ASN A 423 1.02 -4.58 -22.28
CA ASN A 423 1.85 -3.38 -22.44
C ASN A 423 1.45 -2.31 -21.41
N ARG A 424 2.36 -1.35 -21.16
CA ARG A 424 2.18 -0.15 -20.33
C ARG A 424 1.88 -0.44 -18.87
N LYS A 425 2.29 -1.61 -18.38
CA LYS A 425 2.32 -1.91 -16.95
C LYS A 425 3.59 -1.31 -16.32
N ALA A 426 3.50 -1.00 -15.04
CA ALA A 426 4.66 -0.59 -14.28
C ALA A 426 5.69 -1.74 -14.32
N PRO A 427 6.99 -1.43 -14.47
CA PRO A 427 8.02 -2.46 -14.38
C PRO A 427 8.02 -3.12 -13.00
N GLY A 428 8.51 -4.35 -12.94
CA GLY A 428 8.80 -5.02 -11.68
C GLY A 428 9.96 -4.38 -10.91
N PRO A 429 10.42 -5.03 -9.82
CA PRO A 429 11.64 -4.63 -9.09
C PRO A 429 12.89 -4.62 -9.99
N ASP A 430 12.98 -5.59 -10.89
CA ASP A 430 13.79 -5.57 -12.10
C ASP A 430 13.18 -4.51 -13.02
N HIS A 431 13.85 -3.50 -13.53
CA HIS A 431 13.16 -2.44 -14.29
C HIS A 431 12.65 -2.85 -15.70
N ILE A 432 12.34 -4.13 -15.90
CA ILE A 432 11.87 -4.79 -17.11
C ILE A 432 10.37 -4.55 -17.31
N ARG A 433 10.00 -4.28 -18.57
CA ARG A 433 8.61 -4.16 -19.01
C ARG A 433 8.33 -5.13 -20.15
N ALA A 434 7.05 -5.46 -20.36
CA ALA A 434 6.62 -6.28 -21.48
C ALA A 434 7.14 -5.76 -22.83
N GLU A 435 7.21 -4.44 -23.02
CA GLU A 435 7.72 -3.82 -24.25
C GLU A 435 9.22 -4.05 -24.48
N MET A 436 9.98 -4.39 -23.43
CA MET A 436 11.39 -4.78 -23.56
C MET A 436 11.53 -6.24 -23.97
N LEU A 437 10.63 -7.11 -23.48
CA LEU A 437 10.71 -8.54 -23.70
C LEU A 437 10.12 -8.96 -25.06
N LYS A 438 9.04 -8.30 -25.51
CA LYS A 438 8.33 -8.66 -26.73
C LYS A 438 9.18 -8.69 -28.00
N PRO A 439 10.13 -7.77 -28.23
CA PRO A 439 10.99 -7.83 -29.41
C PRO A 439 11.93 -9.05 -29.48
N ILE A 440 12.20 -9.66 -28.33
CA ILE A 440 13.20 -10.73 -28.16
C ILE A 440 12.59 -12.02 -27.60
N TRP A 441 11.26 -12.11 -27.61
CA TRP A 441 10.47 -13.18 -27.02
C TRP A 441 10.86 -14.58 -27.51
N SER A 442 11.12 -14.75 -28.81
CA SER A 442 11.53 -16.03 -29.39
C SER A 442 12.90 -16.52 -28.89
N HIS A 443 13.74 -15.63 -28.36
CA HIS A 443 15.05 -15.97 -27.82
C HIS A 443 15.02 -16.07 -26.29
N ILE A 444 14.24 -15.20 -25.64
CA ILE A 444 14.01 -15.24 -24.18
C ILE A 444 13.25 -16.49 -23.76
N SER A 445 12.33 -17.01 -24.57
CA SER A 445 11.54 -18.20 -24.25
C SER A 445 12.40 -19.40 -23.88
N SER A 446 13.49 -19.63 -24.63
CA SER A 446 14.43 -20.72 -24.36
C SER A 446 15.23 -20.49 -23.07
N LEU A 447 15.65 -19.25 -22.79
CA LEU A 447 16.33 -18.91 -21.54
C LEU A 447 15.42 -19.12 -20.32
N LEU A 448 14.19 -18.62 -20.39
CA LEU A 448 13.21 -18.74 -19.30
C LEU A 448 12.77 -20.20 -19.09
N ALA A 449 12.59 -20.97 -20.16
CA ALA A 449 12.28 -22.39 -20.04
C ALA A 449 13.39 -23.13 -19.28
N SER A 450 14.67 -22.90 -19.63
CA SER A 450 15.79 -23.49 -18.89
C SER A 450 15.84 -22.99 -17.43
N LEU A 451 15.59 -21.71 -17.19
CA LEU A 451 15.56 -21.16 -15.83
C LEU A 451 14.45 -21.79 -14.98
N PHE A 452 13.24 -21.96 -15.53
CA PHE A 452 12.12 -22.62 -14.86
C PHE A 452 12.34 -24.10 -14.59
N THR A 453 13.19 -24.77 -15.38
CA THR A 453 13.58 -26.16 -15.12
C THR A 453 14.58 -26.26 -13.96
N ILE A 454 15.40 -25.22 -13.74
CA ILE A 454 16.44 -25.20 -12.70
C ILE A 454 15.88 -24.74 -11.33
N CYS A 455 14.80 -23.95 -11.34
CA CYS A 455 14.13 -23.42 -10.15
C CYS A 455 13.04 -24.36 -9.64
#